data_AF-A0A652NNE3-F1
#
_entry.id   AF-A0A652NNE3-F1
#
_cell.length_a   1.000
_cell.length_b   1.000
_cell.length_c   1.000
_cell.angle_alpha   90.00
_cell.angle_beta   90.00
_cell.angle_gamma   90.00
#
_symmetry.space_group_name_H-M   'P 1'
#
loop_
_entity.id
_entity.type
_entity.pdbx_description
1 polymer ?
#
loop_
_entity_poly.entity_id
_entity_poly.type
_entity_poly.pdbx_seq_one_letter_code
_entity_poly.pdbx_strand_id
1 'polypeptide(L)'
;MTDTPTPAPAPTTGPAPTGVSTELRTAVAAAIGTEPTAIAPDDNLVHLGLGSLEMMRLATRWRRDGRPVSFRTLAADPTLTAWQRHLDTLTPAPAPGQEPA
;
A
#
# COMPACT_ATOMS: atom_id res chain seq x y z
N MET A 1 -7.17 -32.55 -7.33
CA MET A 1 -6.10 -31.54 -7.29
C MET A 1 -6.62 -30.43 -6.40
N THR A 2 -6.19 -30.42 -5.14
CA THR A 2 -6.70 -29.50 -4.11
C THR A 2 -5.62 -28.46 -3.87
N ASP A 3 -5.74 -27.30 -4.48
CA ASP A 3 -4.97 -26.13 -4.05
C ASP A 3 -5.85 -25.39 -3.04
N THR A 4 -5.59 -25.64 -1.76
CA THR A 4 -6.21 -24.86 -0.68
C THR A 4 -5.38 -23.60 -0.53
N PRO A 5 -5.89 -22.39 -0.84
CA PRO A 5 -5.16 -21.18 -0.50
C PRO A 5 -5.09 -21.08 1.02
N THR A 6 -3.87 -21.10 1.55
CA THR A 6 -3.56 -20.85 2.96
C THR A 6 -4.23 -19.55 3.43
N PRO A 7 -5.02 -19.54 4.52
CA PRO A 7 -5.51 -18.30 5.10
C PRO A 7 -4.32 -17.49 5.63
N ALA A 8 -4.24 -16.22 5.22
CA ALA A 8 -3.32 -15.25 5.80
C ALA A 8 -3.52 -15.20 7.33
N PRO A 9 -2.44 -15.06 8.13
CA PRO A 9 -2.56 -15.01 9.57
C PRO A 9 -3.45 -13.83 9.98
N ALA A 10 -4.43 -14.08 10.84
CA ALA A 10 -5.29 -13.07 11.42
C ALA A 10 -4.45 -11.94 12.05
N PRO A 11 -4.72 -10.66 11.76
CA PRO A 11 -4.15 -9.58 12.55
C PRO A 11 -4.76 -9.68 13.95
N THR A 12 -3.93 -10.08 14.90
CA THR A 12 -4.23 -10.05 16.33
C THR A 12 -4.56 -8.62 16.72
N THR A 13 -5.64 -8.43 17.48
CA THR A 13 -6.11 -7.16 18.02
C THR A 13 -4.96 -6.36 18.67
N GLY A 14 -4.49 -5.35 17.96
CA GLY A 14 -3.61 -4.27 18.42
C GLY A 14 -4.17 -2.94 17.91
N PRO A 15 -3.84 -1.78 18.52
CA PRO A 15 -4.53 -0.52 18.28
C PRO A 15 -4.61 -0.23 16.78
N ALA A 16 -5.84 -0.07 16.29
CA ALA A 16 -6.20 0.00 14.88
C ALA A 16 -5.19 0.83 14.08
N PRO A 17 -4.50 0.25 13.08
CA PRO A 17 -3.60 1.04 12.26
C PRO A 17 -4.45 2.07 11.50
N THR A 18 -4.13 3.32 11.80
CA THR A 18 -4.59 4.56 11.20
C THR A 18 -4.90 4.38 9.71
N GLY A 19 -6.10 4.80 9.32
CA GLY A 19 -6.74 4.42 8.06
C GLY A 19 -5.85 4.59 6.82
N VAL A 20 -5.85 3.55 5.97
CA VAL A 20 -5.27 3.60 4.62
C VAL A 20 -5.82 4.82 3.89
N SER A 21 -4.93 5.66 3.36
CA SER A 21 -5.32 6.85 2.61
C SER A 21 -6.13 6.50 1.37
N THR A 22 -7.10 7.35 1.03
CA THR A 22 -7.89 7.18 -0.19
C THR A 22 -7.00 7.20 -1.44
N GLU A 23 -5.91 7.99 -1.44
CA GLU A 23 -4.95 8.02 -2.56
C GLU A 23 -4.32 6.63 -2.79
N LEU A 24 -3.79 6.02 -1.72
CA LEU A 24 -3.16 4.70 -1.80
C LEU A 24 -4.16 3.65 -2.28
N ARG A 25 -5.36 3.64 -1.67
CA ARG A 25 -6.43 2.70 -2.02
C ARG A 25 -6.84 2.83 -3.49
N THR A 26 -7.06 4.06 -3.97
CA THR A 26 -7.43 4.33 -5.35
C THR A 26 -6.31 3.95 -6.32
N ALA A 27 -5.05 4.24 -6.00
CA ALA A 27 -3.92 3.88 -6.85
C ALA A 27 -3.79 2.36 -7.03
N VAL A 28 -3.99 1.60 -5.96
CA VAL A 28 -3.95 0.14 -6.00
C VAL A 28 -5.19 -0.44 -6.71
N ALA A 29 -6.37 0.10 -6.42
CA ALA A 29 -7.61 -0.32 -7.06
C ALA A 29 -7.58 -0.11 -8.59
N ALA A 30 -7.06 1.03 -9.04
CA ALA A 30 -6.85 1.30 -10.46
C ALA A 30 -5.83 0.35 -11.11
N ALA A 31 -4.79 -0.06 -10.37
CA ALA A 31 -3.80 -1.03 -10.83
C ALA A 31 -4.38 -2.46 -10.97
N ILE A 32 -5.30 -2.84 -10.09
CA ILE A 32 -5.99 -4.14 -10.11
C ILE A 32 -7.18 -4.13 -11.10
N GLY A 33 -7.79 -2.96 -11.32
CA GLY A 33 -9.04 -2.83 -12.08
C GLY A 33 -10.28 -3.16 -11.25
N THR A 34 -10.28 -2.82 -9.95
CA THR A 34 -11.41 -3.04 -9.03
C THR A 34 -11.80 -1.75 -8.31
N GLU A 35 -12.87 -1.80 -7.51
CA GLU A 35 -13.31 -0.69 -6.68
C GLU A 35 -12.42 -0.51 -5.43
N PRO A 36 -12.05 0.72 -5.04
CA PRO A 36 -11.24 0.96 -3.85
C PRO A 36 -11.85 0.38 -2.57
N THR A 37 -13.18 0.43 -2.45
CA THR A 37 -13.92 -0.08 -1.29
C THR A 37 -13.97 -1.61 -1.23
N ALA A 38 -13.69 -2.30 -2.34
CA ALA A 38 -13.64 -3.76 -2.40
C ALA A 38 -12.31 -4.33 -1.86
N ILE A 39 -11.31 -3.49 -1.60
CA ILE A 39 -10.00 -3.90 -1.10
C ILE A 39 -9.93 -3.66 0.41
N ALA A 40 -9.86 -4.73 1.20
CA ALA A 40 -9.65 -4.63 2.63
C ALA A 40 -8.22 -4.14 2.92
N PRO A 41 -7.99 -3.40 4.02
CA PRO A 41 -6.68 -2.82 4.30
C PRO A 41 -5.58 -3.88 4.50
N ASP A 42 -5.94 -5.04 5.03
CA ASP A 42 -5.02 -6.16 5.31
C ASP A 42 -5.08 -7.28 4.26
N ASP A 43 -5.80 -7.07 3.14
CA ASP A 43 -5.83 -8.04 2.05
C ASP A 43 -4.49 -8.11 1.32
N ASN A 44 -4.11 -9.33 0.93
CA ASN A 44 -2.96 -9.55 0.08
C ASN A 44 -3.29 -9.11 -1.36
N LEU A 45 -2.73 -7.98 -1.77
CA LEU A 45 -2.97 -7.35 -3.07
C LEU A 45 -2.55 -8.24 -4.25
N VAL A 46 -1.53 -9.08 -4.07
CA VAL A 46 -1.09 -10.00 -5.13
C VAL A 46 -2.15 -11.07 -5.40
N HIS A 47 -2.83 -11.55 -4.35
CA HIS A 47 -3.94 -12.49 -4.49
C HIS A 47 -5.17 -11.84 -5.13
N LEU A 48 -5.33 -10.51 -4.96
CA LEU A 48 -6.38 -9.74 -5.62
C LEU A 48 -6.07 -9.42 -7.10
N GLY A 49 -4.87 -9.78 -7.59
CA GLY A 49 -4.48 -9.59 -8.98
C GLY A 49 -3.42 -8.51 -9.22
N LEU A 50 -2.83 -7.92 -8.17
CA LEU A 50 -1.76 -6.95 -8.33
C LEU A 50 -0.46 -7.63 -8.78
N GLY A 51 -0.13 -7.47 -10.07
CA GLY A 51 1.10 -8.02 -10.65
C GLY A 51 2.36 -7.19 -10.35
N SER A 52 3.52 -7.81 -10.56
CA SER A 52 4.83 -7.16 -10.37
C SER A 52 5.02 -5.90 -11.22
N LEU A 53 4.48 -5.89 -12.44
CA LEU A 53 4.56 -4.73 -13.33
C LEU A 53 3.82 -3.52 -12.75
N GLU A 54 2.60 -3.74 -12.26
CA GLU A 54 1.81 -2.69 -11.63
C GLU A 54 2.46 -2.21 -10.33
N MET A 55 3.01 -3.12 -9.53
CA MET A 55 3.77 -2.77 -8.33
C MET A 55 5.02 -1.92 -8.65
N MET A 56 5.75 -2.25 -9.72
CA MET A 56 6.88 -1.44 -10.19
C MET A 56 6.45 -0.06 -10.67
N ARG A 57 5.30 0.05 -11.36
CA ARG A 57 4.73 1.33 -11.80
C ARG A 57 4.37 2.21 -10.60
N LEU A 58 3.70 1.65 -9.60
CA LEU A 58 3.38 2.32 -8.34
C LEU A 58 4.64 2.81 -7.62
N ALA A 59 5.64 1.93 -7.46
CA ALA A 59 6.93 2.29 -6.86
C ALA A 59 7.63 3.43 -7.60
N THR A 60 7.56 3.43 -8.93
CA THR A 60 8.16 4.49 -9.76
C THR A 60 7.41 5.81 -9.60
N ARG A 61 6.07 5.79 -9.54
CA ARG A 61 5.26 6.98 -9.28
C ARG A 61 5.63 7.62 -7.96
N TRP A 62 5.61 6.85 -6.87
CA TRP A 62 5.92 7.38 -5.54
C TRP A 62 7.33 7.94 -5.44
N ARG A 63 8.31 7.32 -6.11
CA ARG A 63 9.68 7.85 -6.16
C ARG A 63 9.78 9.20 -6.87
N ARG A 64 8.97 9.44 -7.91
CA ARG A 64 8.88 10.75 -8.58
C ARG A 64 8.27 11.80 -7.65
N ASP A 65 7.37 11.39 -6.76
CA ASP A 65 6.77 12.26 -5.73
C ASP A 65 7.70 12.45 -4.51
N GLY A 66 8.98 12.06 -4.61
CA GLY A 66 9.95 12.18 -3.51
C GLY A 66 9.85 11.11 -2.43
N ARG A 67 9.04 10.05 -2.63
CA ARG A 67 8.85 8.94 -1.69
C ARG A 67 9.67 7.72 -2.16
N PRO A 68 10.89 7.45 -1.64
CA PRO A 68 11.81 6.45 -2.19
C PRO A 68 11.44 5.01 -1.82
N VAL A 69 10.26 4.56 -2.22
CA VAL A 69 9.78 3.20 -1.99
C VAL A 69 10.30 2.22 -3.04
N SER A 70 10.69 1.03 -2.59
CA SER A 70 11.27 -0.01 -3.45
C SER A 70 10.29 -1.16 -3.66
N PHE A 71 10.37 -1.84 -4.82
CA PHE A 71 9.60 -3.05 -5.08
C PHE A 71 9.81 -4.11 -3.98
N ARG A 72 11.06 -4.28 -3.50
CA ARG A 72 11.37 -5.23 -2.43
C ARG A 72 10.56 -4.94 -1.16
N THR A 73 10.40 -3.66 -0.80
CA THR A 73 9.58 -3.25 0.34
C THR A 73 8.11 -3.61 0.09
N LEU A 74 7.59 -3.27 -1.09
CA LEU A 74 6.19 -3.51 -1.44
C LEU A 74 5.84 -5.01 -1.51
N ALA A 75 6.74 -5.81 -2.05
CA ALA A 75 6.56 -7.25 -2.20
C ALA A 75 6.74 -8.03 -0.89
N ALA A 76 7.42 -7.46 0.11
CA ALA A 76 7.60 -8.11 1.41
C ALA A 76 6.28 -8.20 2.20
N ASP A 77 5.44 -7.18 2.08
CA ASP A 77 4.12 -7.14 2.71
C ASP A 77 3.15 -6.41 1.76
N PRO A 78 2.52 -7.14 0.81
CA PRO A 78 1.68 -6.56 -0.23
C PRO A 78 0.27 -6.26 0.30
N THR A 79 0.18 -5.50 1.40
CA THR A 79 -1.08 -5.06 2.02
C THR A 79 -1.16 -3.53 2.04
N LEU A 80 -2.37 -2.98 1.98
CA LEU A 80 -2.55 -1.52 2.03
C LEU A 80 -2.07 -0.95 3.36
N THR A 81 -2.32 -1.63 4.48
CA THR A 81 -1.87 -1.23 5.81
C THR A 81 -0.35 -1.10 5.89
N ALA A 82 0.39 -2.11 5.41
CA ALA A 82 1.85 -2.09 5.45
C ALA A 82 2.44 -1.01 4.54
N TRP A 83 1.87 -0.84 3.35
CA TRP A 83 2.30 0.18 2.40
C TRP A 83 2.04 1.58 2.93
N GLN A 84 0.87 1.83 3.51
CA GLN A 84 0.53 3.11 4.15
C GLN A 84 1.55 3.44 5.23
N ARG A 85 1.80 2.50 6.15
CA ARG A 85 2.78 2.68 7.24
C ARG A 85 4.16 3.04 6.70
N HIS A 86 4.61 2.37 5.64
CA HIS A 86 5.90 2.68 5.04
C HIS A 86 5.92 4.08 4.40
N LEU A 87 4.89 4.44 3.64
CA LEU A 87 4.78 5.76 3.01
C LEU A 87 4.70 6.89 4.06
N ASP A 88 4.07 6.66 5.21
CA ASP A 88 4.03 7.61 6.32
C ASP A 88 5.42 7.82 6.93
N THR A 89 6.28 6.79 6.97
CA THR A 89 7.68 6.96 7.42
C THR A 89 8.55 7.72 6.42
N LEU A 90 8.16 7.72 5.14
CA LEU A 90 8.87 8.42 4.07
C LEU A 90 8.39 9.85 3.86
N THR A 91 7.18 10.18 4.32
CA THR A 91 6.68 11.54 4.37
C THR A 91 7.30 12.21 5.58
N PRO A 92 8.31 13.08 5.44
CA PRO A 92 8.64 13.96 6.55
C PRO A 92 7.36 14.74 6.88
N ALA A 93 6.95 14.74 8.15
CA ALA A 93 5.92 15.64 8.63
C ALA A 93 6.24 17.04 8.07
N PRO A 94 5.28 17.73 7.42
CA PRO A 94 5.55 19.06 6.89
C PRO A 94 6.08 19.89 8.06
N ALA A 95 7.35 20.30 7.98
CA ALA A 95 7.93 21.16 8.98
C ALA A 95 7.02 22.39 9.10
N PRO A 96 6.44 22.69 10.27
CA PRO A 96 5.61 23.88 10.43
C PRO A 96 6.52 25.10 10.29
N GLY A 97 6.57 25.69 9.08
CA GLY A 97 7.40 26.88 8.86
C GLY A 97 7.72 27.29 7.42
N GLN A 98 7.14 26.72 6.37
CA GLN A 98 7.34 27.26 5.01
C GLN A 98 6.31 28.36 4.70
N GLU A 99 6.54 29.55 5.26
CA GLU A 99 5.89 30.80 4.85
C GLU A 99 6.44 31.23 3.48
N PRO A 100 5.60 31.42 2.44
CA PRO A 100 6.05 32.04 1.19
C PRO A 100 6.24 33.55 1.42
N ALA A 101 7.40 34.06 0.99
CA ALA A 101 7.81 35.46 1.05
C ALA A 101 6.97 36.40 0.17
#